data_AF-A0A377UUQ9-F1
#
_entry.id   AF-A0A377UUQ9-F1
#
_cell.length_a   1.000
_cell.length_b   1.000
_cell.length_c   1.000
_cell.angle_alpha   90.00
_cell.angle_beta   90.00
_cell.angle_gamma   90.00
#
_symmetry.space_group_name_H-M   'P 1'
#
loop_
_entity.id
_entity.type
_entity.pdbx_description
1 polymer ?
#
loop_
_entity_poly.entity_id
_entity_poly.type
_entity_poly.pdbx_seq_one_letter_code
_entity_poly.pdbx_strand_id
1 'polypeptide(L)' 'MKVTVLGCGALGQLWLTALYKQGHEVQGWLRVPQPFCSVNVIETDGSVFNESLTANDPIFSPAASC' A
#
# COMPACT_ATOMS: atom_id res chain seq x y z
N MET A 1 -1.08 1.45 12.90
CA MET A 1 -2.08 2.49 12.52
C MET A 1 -2.64 2.16 11.14
N LYS A 2 -3.78 2.72 10.73
CA LYS A 2 -4.32 2.55 9.36
C LYS A 2 -3.84 3.68 8.45
N VAL A 3 -3.17 3.35 7.35
CA VAL A 3 -2.61 4.33 6.40
C VAL A 3 -3.03 4.01 4.97
N THR A 4 -3.60 5.00 4.28
CA THR A 4 -3.90 4.92 2.84
C THR A 4 -2.86 5.72 2.07
N VAL A 5 -2.10 5.08 1.21
CA VAL A 5 -1.08 5.74 0.36
C VAL A 5 -1.70 6.10 -0.99
N LEU A 6 -1.80 7.40 -1.26
CA LEU A 6 -2.31 7.90 -2.55
C LEU A 6 -1.24 7.75 -3.65
N GLY A 7 -1.46 6.80 -4.57
CA GLY A 7 -0.61 6.53 -5.72
C GLY A 7 0.45 5.45 -5.48
N CYS A 8 0.27 4.27 -6.08
CA CYS A 8 1.17 3.11 -5.92
C CYS A 8 2.33 3.07 -6.95
N GLY A 9 2.89 4.24 -7.29
CA GLY A 9 4.11 4.35 -8.10
C GLY A 9 5.38 4.05 -7.29
N ALA A 10 6.57 4.40 -7.80
CA ALA A 10 7.84 4.10 -7.13
C ALA A 10 7.93 4.56 -5.67
N LEU A 11 7.59 5.83 -5.39
CA LEU A 11 7.57 6.36 -4.03
C LEU A 11 6.46 5.73 -3.17
N GLY A 12 5.29 5.47 -3.76
CA GLY A 12 4.19 4.83 -3.06
C GLY A 12 4.54 3.42 -2.61
N GLN A 13 5.22 2.67 -3.46
CA GLN A 13 5.70 1.32 -3.14
C GLN A 13 6.73 1.34 -2.01
N LEU A 14 7.69 2.29 -2.02
CA LEU A 14 8.64 2.45 -0.91
C LEU A 14 7.93 2.70 0.43
N TRP A 15 6.96 3.62 0.45
CA TRP A 15 6.19 3.90 1.66
C TRP A 15 5.30 2.75 2.10
N LEU A 16 4.62 2.10 1.16
CA LEU A 16 3.81 0.91 1.43
C LEU A 16 4.66 -0.20 2.07
N THR A 17 5.84 -0.50 1.51
CA THR A 17 6.78 -1.48 2.07
C THR A 17 7.23 -1.08 3.47
N ALA A 18 7.69 0.16 3.67
CA ALA A 18 8.21 0.61 4.95
C ALA A 18 7.14 0.58 6.05
N LEU A 19 5.92 1.04 5.74
CA LEU A 19 4.80 1.05 6.67
C LEU A 19 4.30 -0.37 6.99
N TYR A 20 4.23 -1.23 5.97
CA TYR A 20 3.87 -2.64 6.13
C TYR A 20 4.86 -3.36 7.06
N LYS A 21 6.17 -3.20 6.83
CA LYS A 21 7.23 -3.82 7.66
C LYS A 21 7.23 -3.33 9.11
N GLN A 22 6.77 -2.11 9.37
CA GLN A 22 6.59 -1.59 10.73
C GLN A 22 5.33 -2.11 11.43
N GLY A 23 4.52 -2.95 10.77
CA GLY A 23 3.28 -3.50 11.32
C GLY A 23 2.10 -2.54 11.27
N HIS A 24 2.12 -1.54 10.38
CA HIS A 24 0.93 -0.73 10.12
C HIS A 24 -0.01 -1.44 9.15
N GLU A 25 -1.31 -1.23 9.34
CA GLU A 25 -2.31 -1.61 8.34
C GLU A 25 -2.24 -0.60 7.21
N VAL A 26 -1.97 -1.08 5.99
CA VAL A 26 -1.77 -0.21 4.83
C VAL A 26 -2.68 -0.61 3.69
N GLN A 27 -3.11 0.38 2.91
CA GLN A 27 -3.68 0.16 1.59
C GLN A 27 -3.13 1.17 0.58
N GLY A 28 -3.11 0.77 -0.69
CA GLY A 28 -2.88 1.67 -1.81
C GLY A 28 -4.14 2.40 -2.25
N TRP A 29 -3.98 3.48 -2.99
CA TRP A 29 -5.06 4.11 -3.75
C TRP A 29 -4.59 4.36 -5.18
N LEU A 30 -5.17 3.61 -6.11
CA LEU A 30 -4.92 3.72 -7.54
C LEU A 30 -5.94 4.65 -8.19
N ARG A 31 -5.47 5.38 -9.22
CA ARG A 31 -6.33 6.24 -10.05
C ARG A 31 -7.41 5.43 -10.77
N VAL A 32 -7.03 4.26 -11.30
CA VAL A 32 -7.97 3.27 -11.83
C VAL A 32 -8.21 2.27 -10.71
N PRO A 33 -9.43 2.17 -10.14
CA PRO A 33 -9.69 1.30 -9.01
C PRO A 33 -9.33 -0.15 -9.33
N GLN A 34 -8.49 -0.74 -8.49
CA GLN A 34 -8.21 -2.16 -8.48
C GLN A 34 -8.16 -2.62 -7.03
N PRO A 35 -8.59 -3.86 -6.72
CA PRO A 35 -8.65 -4.36 -5.35
C PRO A 35 -7.27 -4.56 -4.71
N PHE A 36 -6.22 -4.62 -5.53
CA PHE A 36 -4.86 -4.81 -5.08
C PHE A 36 -3.88 -3.96 -5.89
N CYS A 37 -2.73 -3.66 -5.30
CA CYS A 37 -1.57 -3.12 -5.98
C CYS A 37 -0.35 -3.99 -5.72
N SER A 38 0.37 -4.36 -6.78
CA SER A 38 1.65 -5.04 -6.66
C SER A 38 2.71 -4.07 -6.16
N VAL A 39 3.37 -4.44 -5.07
CA VAL A 39 4.51 -3.73 -4.50
C VAL A 39 5.74 -4.57 -4.75
N ASN A 40 6.69 -4.03 -5.51
CA ASN A 40 7.96 -4.69 -5.80
C ASN A 40 9.11 -3.72 -5.54
N VAL A 41 9.79 -3.92 -4.43
CA VAL A 41 10.88 -3.06 -3.97
C VAL A 41 12.12 -3.91 -3.73
N ILE A 42 13.24 -3.49 -4.30
CA ILE A 42 14.57 -3.97 -3.93
C ILE A 42 15.12 -2.99 -2.89
N GLU A 43 15.42 -3.48 -1.70
CA GLU A 43 15.96 -2.68 -0.62
C GLU A 43 17.45 -2.43 -0.80
N THR A 44 18.00 -1.52 0.02
CA THR A 44 19.41 -1.14 -0.06
C THR A 44 20.37 -2.27 0.29
N ASP A 45 19.90 -3.30 1.00
CA ASP A 45 20.65 -4.52 1.31
C ASP A 45 20.52 -5.61 0.23
N GLY A 46 19.76 -5.33 -0.85
CA GLY A 46 19.48 -6.28 -1.92
C GLY A 46 18.33 -7.25 -1.63
N SER A 47 17.67 -7.15 -0.47
CA SER A 47 16.46 -7.93 -0.20
C SER A 47 15.30 -7.50 -1.08
N VAL A 48 14.44 -8.44 -1.45
CA VAL A 48 13.30 -8.19 -2.33
C VAL A 48 12.01 -8.25 -1.51
N PHE A 49 11.22 -7.20 -1.58
CA PHE A 49 9.86 -7.16 -1.08
C PHE A 49 8.90 -7.22 -2.27
N ASN A 50 8.22 -8.35 -2.43
CA ASN A 50 7.27 -8.60 -3.51
C ASN A 50 5.94 -9.06 -2.93
N GLU A 51 5.03 -8.13 -2.70
CA GLU A 51 3.75 -8.40 -2.05
C GLU A 51 2.60 -7.74 -2.81
N SER A 52 1.42 -8.36 -2.73
CA SER A 52 0.18 -7.80 -3.26
C SER A 52 -0.61 -7.20 -2.11
N LEU A 53 -0.60 -5.87 -2.00
CA LEU A 53 -1.30 -5.16 -0.94
C LEU A 53 -2.68 -4.72 -1.39
N THR A 54 -3.63 -4.67 -0.46
CA THR A 54 -4.98 -4.17 -0.72
C THR A 54 -4.92 -2.73 -1.26
N ALA A 55 -5.77 -2.42 -2.24
CA ALA A 55 -5.91 -1.09 -2.77
C ALA A 55 -7.38 -0.74 -2.98
N ASN A 56 -7.71 0.55 -2.80
CA ASN A 56 -9.05 1.09 -3.03
C ASN A 56 -10.16 0.35 -2.26
N ASP A 57 -9.88 -0.19 -1.06
CA ASP A 57 -10.88 -0.85 -0.24
C ASP A 57 -11.73 0.20 0.49
N PRO A 58 -13.06 0.26 0.22
CA PRO A 58 -13.94 1.21 0.87
C PRO A 58 -14.09 0.96 2.38
N ILE A 59 -13.94 -0.30 2.84
CA ILE A 59 -14.07 -0.68 4.26
C ILE A 59 -12.85 -0.21 5.07
N PHE A 60 -11.70 -0.06 4.41
CA PHE A 60 -10.47 0.44 5.03
C PHE A 60 -10.59 1.92 5.43
N SER A 61 -11.44 2.69 4.73
CA SER A 61 -11.64 4.12 5.01
C SER A 61 -12.83 4.34 5.96
N PRO A 62 -12.68 5.12 7.05
CA PRO A 62 -13.79 5.41 7.97
C PRO A 62 -14.96 6.20 7.33
N ALA A 63 -14.74 6.79 6.14
CA ALA A 63 -15.76 7.58 5.43
C ALA A 63 -16.90 6.76 4.79
N ALA A 64 -16.81 5.43 4.75
CA ALA A 64 -17.87 4.58 4.19
C ALA A 64 -19.04 4.31 5.17
N SER A 65 -19.10 5.01 6.30
CA SER A 65 -20.10 4.83 7.36
C SER A 65 -20.96 6.07 7.63
N CYS A 66 -21.23 6.87 6.58
CA CYS A 66 -22.19 7.98 6.61
C CYS A 66 -23.20 7.87 5.47
#